data_AF-X0RMW9-F1
#
_entry.id   AF-X0RMW9-F1
#
_cell.length_a   1.000
_cell.length_b   1.000
_cell.length_c   1.000
_cell.angle_alpha   90.00
_cell.angle_beta   90.00
_cell.angle_gamma   90.00
#
_symmetry.space_group_name_H-M   'P 1'
#
loop_
_entity.id
_entity.type
_entity.pdbx_description
1 polymer ?
#
loop_
_entity_poly.entity_id
_entity_poly.type
_entity_poly.pdbx_seq_one_letter_code
_entity_poly.pdbx_strand_id
1 'polypeptide(L)'
;MALVPTIHTLDDARRAIQKLASNKLGPNASPTFYGLTLTTPLLVPSGGTGLATITNHGILLGSGTGAITPLAEATDGQIPIGDTGADPVLATITGTANQVNIANAAGSITLSLPQDYHTGATPTLAGLISTGVVRATDFAKTGWPATQGITLSFVGGTTRTFTVTDTVP
;
A
#
# COMPACT_ATOMS: atom_id res chain seq x y z
N MET A 1 -63.87 -42.57 17.82
CA MET A 1 -63.54 -41.14 17.65
C MET A 1 -63.60 -40.85 16.17
N ALA A 2 -64.71 -40.29 15.67
CA ALA A 2 -64.91 -40.08 14.24
C ALA A 2 -64.12 -38.84 13.79
N LEU A 3 -63.29 -38.97 12.75
CA LEU A 3 -62.66 -37.81 12.13
C LEU A 3 -63.74 -36.94 11.48
N VAL A 4 -63.88 -35.70 11.94
CA VAL A 4 -64.65 -34.67 11.24
C VAL A 4 -63.78 -34.15 10.07
N PRO A 5 -64.25 -34.18 8.81
CA PRO A 5 -63.48 -33.68 7.69
C PRO A 5 -63.41 -32.15 7.71
N THR A 6 -62.22 -31.59 7.50
CA THR A 6 -62.04 -30.14 7.32
C THR A 6 -62.56 -29.75 5.94
N ILE A 7 -63.76 -29.18 5.86
CA ILE A 7 -64.28 -28.55 4.64
C ILE A 7 -63.76 -27.11 4.62
N HIS A 8 -62.85 -26.77 3.71
CA HIS A 8 -62.44 -25.39 3.47
C HIS A 8 -63.54 -24.66 2.68
N THR A 9 -64.07 -23.56 3.23
CA THR A 9 -65.16 -22.80 2.62
C THR A 9 -64.65 -21.68 1.69
N LEU A 10 -65.53 -21.11 0.87
CA LEU A 10 -65.21 -19.92 0.07
C LEU A 10 -64.78 -18.73 0.94
N ASP A 11 -65.26 -18.66 2.18
CA ASP A 11 -64.90 -17.61 3.13
C ASP A 11 -63.49 -17.82 3.72
N ASP A 12 -63.08 -19.07 3.94
CA ASP A 12 -61.70 -19.39 4.34
C ASP A 12 -60.71 -19.01 3.24
N ALA A 13 -61.07 -19.29 1.98
CA ALA A 13 -60.28 -18.88 0.83
C ALA A 13 -60.17 -17.34 0.75
N ARG A 14 -61.26 -16.61 0.93
CA ARG A 14 -61.25 -15.13 0.96
C ARG A 14 -60.38 -14.59 2.09
N ARG A 15 -60.43 -15.19 3.29
CA ARG A 15 -59.56 -14.82 4.42
C ARG A 15 -58.09 -15.10 4.13
N ALA A 16 -57.76 -16.23 3.49
CA ALA A 16 -56.40 -16.55 3.10
C ALA A 16 -55.86 -15.57 2.06
N ILE A 17 -56.67 -15.21 1.05
CA ILE A 17 -56.33 -14.22 0.04
C ILE A 17 -56.15 -12.83 0.67
N GLN A 18 -57.02 -12.43 1.60
CA GLN A 18 -56.89 -11.16 2.34
C GLN A 18 -55.62 -11.12 3.20
N LYS A 19 -55.27 -12.23 3.87
CA LYS A 19 -54.01 -12.33 4.63
C LYS A 19 -52.79 -12.18 3.72
N LEU A 20 -52.82 -12.81 2.55
CA LEU A 20 -51.74 -12.67 1.57
C LEU A 20 -51.65 -11.22 1.03
N ALA A 21 -52.79 -10.61 0.68
CA ALA A 21 -52.86 -9.23 0.22
C ALA A 21 -52.51 -8.20 1.31
N SER A 22 -52.63 -8.57 2.59
CA SER A 22 -52.26 -7.73 3.73
C SER A 22 -50.75 -7.70 4.02
N ASN A 23 -49.95 -8.54 3.33
CA ASN A 23 -48.50 -8.42 3.37
C ASN A 23 -48.14 -7.08 2.73
N LYS A 24 -47.92 -6.05 3.55
CA LYS A 24 -47.71 -4.66 3.12
C LYS A 24 -46.38 -4.53 2.37
N LEU A 25 -46.33 -4.98 1.11
CA LEU A 25 -45.19 -4.84 0.21
C LEU A 25 -45.31 -3.51 -0.54
N GLY A 26 -44.80 -2.44 0.06
CA GLY A 26 -44.68 -1.11 -0.55
C GLY A 26 -43.22 -0.66 -0.68
N PRO A 27 -42.95 0.50 -1.28
CA PRO A 27 -41.58 1.01 -1.53
C PRO A 27 -40.72 1.17 -0.28
N ASN A 28 -41.37 1.37 0.87
CA ASN A 28 -40.72 1.53 2.18
C ASN A 28 -41.03 0.35 3.12
N ALA A 29 -41.55 -0.76 2.58
CA ALA A 29 -41.81 -1.93 3.38
C ALA A 29 -40.51 -2.66 3.72
N SER A 30 -40.38 -3.08 4.97
CA SER A 30 -39.30 -3.95 5.44
C SER A 30 -39.88 -5.32 5.80
N PRO A 31 -40.36 -6.11 4.81
CA PRO A 31 -40.90 -7.43 5.06
C PRO A 31 -39.80 -8.34 5.64
N THR A 32 -40.18 -9.20 6.59
CA THR A 32 -39.31 -10.26 7.09
C THR A 32 -39.65 -11.57 6.35
N PHE A 33 -38.68 -12.15 5.65
CA PHE A 33 -38.85 -13.44 4.98
C PHE A 33 -38.28 -14.56 5.85
N TYR A 34 -38.97 -15.70 5.88
CA TYR A 34 -38.44 -16.91 6.54
C TYR A 34 -37.19 -17.44 5.82
N GLY A 35 -37.09 -17.21 4.51
CA GLY A 35 -35.90 -17.48 3.70
C GLY A 35 -35.88 -16.62 2.44
N LEU A 36 -34.68 -16.29 1.96
CA LEU A 36 -34.44 -15.58 0.72
C LEU A 36 -33.48 -16.41 -0.13
N THR A 37 -33.89 -16.78 -1.34
CA THR A 37 -33.03 -17.47 -2.31
C THR A 37 -32.62 -16.48 -3.39
N LEU A 38 -31.32 -16.19 -3.48
CA LEU A 38 -30.71 -15.41 -4.55
C LEU A 38 -29.95 -16.37 -5.45
N THR A 39 -30.36 -16.48 -6.72
CA THR A 39 -29.67 -17.30 -7.73
C THR A 39 -28.59 -16.53 -8.47
N THR A 40 -28.59 -15.20 -8.34
CA THR A 40 -27.58 -14.29 -8.87
C THR A 40 -27.22 -13.24 -7.82
N PRO A 41 -26.02 -12.64 -7.89
CA PRO A 41 -25.65 -11.53 -7.02
C PRO A 41 -26.63 -10.37 -7.14
N LEU A 42 -26.82 -9.65 -6.03
CA LEU A 42 -27.55 -8.39 -6.05
C LEU A 42 -26.71 -7.35 -6.80
N LEU A 43 -27.32 -6.63 -7.74
CA LEU A 43 -26.65 -5.57 -8.47
C LEU A 43 -26.40 -4.35 -7.56
N VAL A 44 -25.39 -3.54 -7.90
CA VAL A 44 -24.96 -2.39 -7.10
C VAL A 44 -26.06 -1.34 -6.85
N PRO A 45 -26.95 -1.00 -7.80
CA PRO A 45 -28.05 -0.07 -7.54
C PRO A 45 -29.01 -0.52 -6.43
N SER A 46 -29.00 -1.81 -6.09
CA SER A 46 -29.81 -2.38 -5.02
C SER A 46 -29.01 -2.68 -3.74
N GLY A 47 -27.77 -2.19 -3.64
CA GLY A 47 -26.90 -2.35 -2.46
C GLY A 47 -26.09 -3.64 -2.43
N GLY A 48 -26.03 -4.38 -3.55
CA GLY A 48 -25.14 -5.53 -3.69
C GLY A 48 -23.75 -5.18 -4.22
N THR A 49 -22.91 -6.19 -4.45
CA THR A 49 -21.58 -6.05 -5.05
C THR A 49 -21.60 -6.24 -6.57
N GLY A 50 -22.67 -6.82 -7.11
CA GLY A 50 -22.76 -7.24 -8.51
C GLY A 50 -21.90 -8.44 -8.88
N LEU A 51 -21.21 -9.10 -7.94
CA LEU A 51 -20.32 -10.24 -8.18
C LEU A 51 -20.69 -11.46 -7.33
N ALA A 52 -20.58 -12.65 -7.93
CA ALA A 52 -20.83 -13.93 -7.24
C ALA A 52 -19.65 -14.35 -6.37
N THR A 53 -18.44 -13.99 -6.80
CA THR A 53 -17.20 -14.19 -6.09
C THR A 53 -16.35 -12.94 -6.20
N ILE A 54 -15.54 -12.71 -5.18
CA ILE A 54 -14.56 -11.62 -5.15
C ILE A 54 -13.17 -12.27 -5.09
N THR A 55 -12.19 -11.68 -5.77
CA THR A 55 -10.80 -12.16 -5.73
C THR A 55 -10.33 -12.25 -4.27
N ASN A 56 -9.93 -13.45 -3.85
CA ASN A 56 -9.40 -13.67 -2.51
C ASN A 56 -8.16 -12.80 -2.31
N HIS A 57 -8.02 -12.19 -1.12
CA HIS A 57 -6.92 -11.26 -0.80
C HIS A 57 -6.78 -10.05 -1.75
N GLY A 58 -7.73 -9.83 -2.67
CA GLY A 58 -7.75 -8.71 -3.60
C GLY A 58 -8.25 -7.42 -2.94
N ILE A 59 -7.86 -6.29 -3.52
CA ILE A 59 -8.33 -4.96 -3.11
C ILE A 59 -9.54 -4.58 -3.95
N LEU A 60 -10.64 -4.15 -3.32
CA LEU A 60 -11.89 -3.86 -4.03
C LEU A 60 -11.91 -2.41 -4.51
N LEU A 61 -12.12 -2.24 -5.81
CA LEU A 61 -12.28 -0.93 -6.43
C LEU A 61 -13.76 -0.66 -6.72
N GLY A 62 -14.16 0.58 -6.49
CA GLY A 62 -15.49 1.04 -6.85
C GLY A 62 -15.58 1.34 -8.35
N SER A 63 -16.67 0.90 -8.99
CA SER A 63 -16.89 1.05 -10.43
C SER A 63 -18.15 1.86 -10.73
N GLY A 64 -18.42 2.88 -9.89
CA GLY A 64 -19.62 3.71 -9.97
C GLY A 64 -20.89 2.91 -9.70
N THR A 65 -21.76 2.79 -10.70
CA THR A 65 -22.99 1.97 -10.65
C THR A 65 -22.79 0.53 -11.14
N GLY A 66 -21.61 0.22 -11.70
CA GLY A 66 -21.21 -1.13 -12.09
C GLY A 66 -20.80 -1.99 -10.90
N ALA A 67 -20.66 -3.29 -11.12
CA ALA A 67 -20.11 -4.22 -10.13
C ALA A 67 -18.71 -3.78 -9.68
N ILE A 68 -18.36 -4.01 -8.41
CA ILE A 68 -17.02 -3.71 -7.90
C ILE A 68 -15.96 -4.45 -8.73
N THR A 69 -14.80 -3.84 -8.94
CA THR A 69 -13.67 -4.48 -9.64
C THR A 69 -12.57 -4.82 -8.63
N PRO A 70 -12.38 -6.08 -8.25
CA PRO A 70 -11.24 -6.45 -7.42
C PRO A 70 -9.95 -6.39 -8.24
N LEU A 71 -8.89 -5.82 -7.66
CA LEU A 71 -7.52 -6.10 -8.11
C LEU A 71 -7.18 -7.58 -7.88
N ALA A 72 -6.18 -8.06 -8.61
CA ALA A 72 -5.59 -9.36 -8.34
C ALA A 72 -5.04 -9.44 -6.89
N GLU A 73 -4.78 -10.65 -6.41
CA GLU A 73 -3.99 -10.83 -5.19
C GLU A 73 -2.59 -10.25 -5.41
N ALA A 74 -2.16 -9.36 -4.52
CA ALA A 74 -0.84 -8.76 -4.59
C ALA A 74 0.25 -9.81 -4.29
N THR A 75 1.30 -9.82 -5.09
CA THR A 75 2.51 -10.60 -4.79
C THR A 75 3.41 -9.85 -3.80
N ASP A 76 4.48 -10.50 -3.32
CA ASP A 76 5.46 -9.93 -2.40
C ASP A 76 5.92 -8.51 -2.80
N GLY A 77 5.76 -7.57 -1.87
CA GLY A 77 6.13 -6.16 -2.03
C GLY A 77 5.38 -5.36 -3.10
N GLN A 78 4.26 -5.87 -3.63
CA GLN A 78 3.41 -5.08 -4.52
C GLN A 78 2.47 -4.14 -3.75
N ILE A 79 2.28 -2.95 -4.31
CA ILE A 79 1.30 -1.95 -3.86
C ILE A 79 0.44 -1.48 -5.04
N PRO A 80 -0.81 -1.01 -4.80
CA PRO A 80 -1.56 -0.30 -5.81
C PRO A 80 -0.87 1.03 -6.15
N ILE A 81 -0.49 1.21 -7.41
CA ILE A 81 0.03 2.45 -7.96
C ILE A 81 -1.08 3.06 -8.83
N GLY A 82 -1.45 4.31 -8.57
CA GLY A 82 -2.53 4.97 -9.28
C GLY A 82 -2.22 5.14 -10.77
N ASP A 83 -3.24 4.91 -11.60
CA ASP A 83 -3.21 5.14 -13.04
C ASP A 83 -4.36 6.08 -13.43
N THR A 84 -4.05 7.18 -14.12
CA THR A 84 -5.07 8.20 -14.40
C THR A 84 -5.99 7.73 -15.52
N GLY A 85 -7.27 7.54 -15.21
CA GLY A 85 -8.26 7.08 -16.18
C GLY A 85 -8.39 5.56 -16.28
N ALA A 86 -7.69 4.81 -15.43
CA ALA A 86 -7.78 3.36 -15.29
C ALA A 86 -7.80 2.95 -13.81
N ASP A 87 -7.98 1.66 -13.56
CA ASP A 87 -7.83 1.09 -12.22
C ASP A 87 -6.34 1.11 -11.79
N PRO A 88 -6.02 1.28 -10.50
CA PRO A 88 -4.64 1.19 -10.02
C PRO A 88 -3.96 -0.14 -10.39
N VAL A 89 -2.67 -0.10 -10.68
CA VAL A 89 -1.89 -1.29 -11.05
C VAL A 89 -1.07 -1.76 -9.85
N LEU A 90 -1.12 -3.05 -9.55
CA LEU A 90 -0.23 -3.65 -8.56
C LEU A 90 1.20 -3.71 -9.10
N ALA A 91 2.11 -3.02 -8.42
CA ALA A 91 3.52 -2.96 -8.81
C ALA A 91 4.43 -2.83 -7.60
N THR A 92 5.68 -3.24 -7.76
CA THR A 92 6.74 -3.04 -6.75
C THR A 92 7.30 -1.63 -6.87
N ILE A 93 7.74 -1.06 -5.75
CA ILE A 93 8.60 0.13 -5.79
C ILE A 93 9.95 -0.29 -6.37
N THR A 94 10.50 0.53 -7.26
CA THR A 94 11.83 0.33 -7.83
C THR A 94 12.74 1.47 -7.41
N GLY A 95 13.97 1.10 -7.06
CA GLY A 95 15.01 2.05 -6.70
C GLY A 95 15.86 2.38 -7.92
N THR A 96 16.39 3.59 -7.96
CA THR A 96 17.40 3.96 -8.95
C THR A 96 18.76 3.45 -8.49
N ALA A 97 19.50 2.82 -9.39
CA ALA A 97 20.85 2.33 -9.12
C ALA A 97 21.74 3.43 -8.56
N ASN A 98 22.53 3.09 -7.54
CA ASN A 98 23.42 4.02 -6.82
C ASN A 98 22.70 5.15 -6.07
N GLN A 99 21.38 5.09 -5.89
CA GLN A 99 20.62 6.09 -5.13
C GLN A 99 19.88 5.43 -3.96
N VAL A 100 18.89 4.61 -4.26
CA VAL A 100 18.06 3.92 -3.27
C VAL A 100 17.95 2.46 -3.67
N ASN A 101 18.27 1.58 -2.74
CA ASN A 101 18.08 0.14 -2.88
C ASN A 101 16.68 -0.19 -2.35
N ILE A 102 15.92 -0.97 -3.11
CA ILE A 102 14.61 -1.46 -2.69
C ILE A 102 14.67 -2.98 -2.62
N ALA A 103 14.33 -3.54 -1.45
CA ALA A 103 14.16 -4.96 -1.24
C ALA A 103 12.68 -5.26 -0.95
N ASN A 104 12.00 -5.86 -1.94
CA ASN A 104 10.61 -6.31 -1.83
C ASN A 104 10.58 -7.74 -1.27
N ALA A 105 9.70 -7.98 -0.30
CA ALA A 105 9.52 -9.29 0.34
C ALA A 105 8.06 -9.49 0.78
N ALA A 106 7.71 -10.71 1.18
CA ALA A 106 6.41 -11.01 1.77
C ALA A 106 6.14 -10.09 2.98
N GLY A 107 5.08 -9.28 2.89
CA GLY A 107 4.65 -8.38 3.97
C GLY A 107 5.63 -7.23 4.30
N SER A 108 6.64 -6.97 3.47
CA SER A 108 7.68 -5.96 3.75
C SER A 108 8.24 -5.33 2.48
N ILE A 109 8.52 -4.03 2.56
CA ILE A 109 9.37 -3.32 1.60
C ILE A 109 10.43 -2.59 2.43
N THR A 110 11.70 -2.96 2.23
CA THR A 110 12.82 -2.29 2.89
C THR A 110 13.53 -1.37 1.93
N LEU A 111 13.79 -0.14 2.38
CA LEU A 111 14.51 0.88 1.64
C LEU A 111 15.85 1.12 2.33
N SER A 112 16.93 1.17 1.56
CA SER A 112 18.25 1.56 2.06
C SER A 112 19.00 2.39 1.02
N LEU A 113 20.05 3.07 1.47
CA LEU A 113 21.00 3.71 0.57
C LEU A 113 22.16 2.73 0.29
N PRO A 114 22.95 2.94 -0.78
CA PRO A 114 24.17 2.17 -1.01
C PRO A 114 25.21 2.26 0.13
N GLN A 115 25.13 3.31 0.95
CA GLN A 115 25.92 3.48 2.18
C GLN A 115 25.17 4.39 3.18
N ASP A 116 25.61 4.40 4.44
CA ASP A 116 25.01 5.22 5.49
C ASP A 116 25.44 6.71 5.42
N TYR A 117 24.51 7.60 5.80
CA TYR A 117 24.72 9.06 5.86
C TYR A 117 24.26 9.70 7.19
N HIS A 118 24.02 8.90 8.23
CA HIS A 118 23.61 9.39 9.54
C HIS A 118 24.79 9.98 10.34
N THR A 119 24.50 10.68 11.45
CA THR A 119 25.53 11.19 12.36
C THR A 119 26.32 10.03 12.97
N GLY A 120 27.60 9.91 12.62
CA GLY A 120 28.47 8.79 13.01
C GLY A 120 28.78 7.82 11.87
N ALA A 121 28.10 7.95 10.71
CA ALA A 121 28.48 7.24 9.51
C ALA A 121 29.86 7.70 9.00
N THR A 122 30.58 6.79 8.34
CA THR A 122 31.87 7.05 7.69
C THR A 122 31.74 6.81 6.18
N PRO A 123 31.00 7.68 5.46
CA PRO A 123 30.75 7.48 4.03
C PRO A 123 32.05 7.57 3.24
N THR A 124 32.15 6.78 2.18
CA THR A 124 33.25 6.84 1.23
C THR A 124 32.88 7.76 0.06
N LEU A 125 33.78 8.70 -0.25
CA LEU A 125 33.64 9.64 -1.36
C LEU A 125 34.88 9.53 -2.24
N ALA A 126 34.69 9.41 -3.55
CA ALA A 126 35.81 9.44 -4.51
C ALA A 126 36.48 10.83 -4.58
N GLY A 127 35.74 11.89 -4.25
CA GLY A 127 36.24 13.26 -4.15
C GLY A 127 35.27 14.15 -3.38
N LEU A 128 35.81 15.17 -2.72
CA LEU A 128 35.04 16.18 -2.00
C LEU A 128 35.22 17.54 -2.69
N ILE A 129 34.12 18.13 -3.14
CA ILE A 129 34.06 19.54 -3.56
C ILE A 129 33.33 20.29 -2.46
N SER A 130 34.00 21.24 -1.81
CA SER A 130 33.40 22.07 -0.77
C SER A 130 33.40 23.53 -1.21
N THR A 131 32.26 24.21 -1.05
CA THR A 131 32.15 25.67 -1.22
C THR A 131 32.47 26.43 0.07
N GLY A 132 32.59 25.73 1.20
CA GLY A 132 33.01 26.25 2.50
C GLY A 132 34.38 25.74 2.94
N VAL A 133 34.81 26.16 4.13
CA VAL A 133 36.06 25.67 4.75
C VAL A 133 35.86 24.23 5.22
N VAL A 134 36.67 23.30 4.70
CA VAL A 134 36.81 21.95 5.26
C VAL A 134 37.86 22.01 6.36
N ARG A 135 37.48 21.79 7.62
CA ARG A 135 38.44 21.82 8.73
C ARG A 135 39.14 20.47 8.85
N ALA A 136 40.43 20.51 9.15
CA ALA A 136 41.21 19.31 9.48
C ALA A 136 40.55 18.46 10.59
N THR A 137 39.85 19.10 11.53
CA THR A 137 39.11 18.45 12.62
C THR A 137 37.92 17.63 12.16
N ASP A 138 37.45 17.83 10.93
CA ASP A 138 36.29 17.12 10.36
C ASP A 138 36.71 15.76 9.78
N PHE A 139 38.01 15.50 9.65
CA PHE A 139 38.57 14.19 9.34
C PHE A 139 39.01 13.50 10.63
N ALA A 140 38.52 12.28 10.88
CA ALA A 140 39.00 11.49 12.02
C ALA A 140 40.53 11.30 11.94
N LYS A 141 41.23 11.39 13.08
CA LYS A 141 42.69 11.17 13.18
C LYS A 141 43.11 9.76 12.73
N THR A 142 42.18 8.80 12.73
CA THR A 142 42.39 7.43 12.26
C THR A 142 42.83 7.44 10.79
N GLY A 143 44.13 7.23 10.55
CA GLY A 143 44.72 7.21 9.20
C GLY A 143 45.58 8.43 8.85
N TRP A 144 45.72 9.41 9.74
CA TRP A 144 46.73 10.46 9.58
C TRP A 144 48.13 9.88 9.79
N PRO A 145 49.08 10.09 8.87
CA PRO A 145 50.45 9.61 9.07
C PRO A 145 51.05 10.26 10.33
N ALA A 146 51.76 9.48 11.15
CA ALA A 146 52.45 9.97 12.35
C ALA A 146 53.62 10.93 12.05
N THR A 147 53.91 11.14 10.76
CA THR A 147 54.97 12.02 10.26
C THR A 147 54.35 13.27 9.64
N GLN A 148 54.95 14.43 9.90
CA GLN A 148 54.48 15.74 9.45
C GLN A 148 54.16 15.78 7.95
N GLY A 149 52.98 16.30 7.60
CA GLY A 149 52.67 16.76 6.24
C GLY A 149 51.36 16.23 5.68
N ILE A 150 50.31 17.05 5.72
CA ILE A 150 49.19 16.90 4.79
C ILE A 150 49.53 17.77 3.57
N THR A 151 49.70 17.13 2.41
CA THR A 151 49.88 17.86 1.15
C THR A 151 48.52 18.14 0.53
N LEU A 152 48.09 19.41 0.57
CA LEU A 152 46.93 19.88 -0.17
C LEU A 152 47.41 20.37 -1.55
N SER A 153 47.01 19.68 -2.62
CA SER A 153 47.34 20.07 -4.00
C SER A 153 46.15 20.75 -4.65
N PHE A 154 46.28 22.04 -5.00
CA PHE A 154 45.24 22.79 -5.70
C PHE A 154 45.48 22.74 -7.23
N VAL A 155 44.44 22.51 -8.02
CA VAL A 155 44.54 22.52 -9.49
C VAL A 155 44.71 23.97 -9.95
N GLY A 156 45.83 24.27 -10.63
CA GLY A 156 46.05 25.55 -11.34
C GLY A 156 46.97 26.59 -10.70
N GLY A 157 47.65 26.30 -9.58
CA GLY A 157 48.65 27.23 -9.03
C GLY A 157 49.28 26.76 -7.72
N THR A 158 50.62 26.89 -7.67
CA THR A 158 51.57 26.67 -6.57
C THR A 158 51.13 25.69 -5.46
N THR A 159 51.76 24.51 -5.40
CA THR A 159 51.69 23.60 -4.26
C THR A 159 51.97 24.37 -2.96
N ARG A 160 50.98 24.42 -2.05
CA ARG A 160 51.17 24.98 -0.71
C ARG A 160 51.25 23.84 0.28
N THR A 161 52.45 23.54 0.75
CA THR A 161 52.64 22.57 1.83
C THR A 161 52.22 23.21 3.14
N PHE A 162 51.23 22.62 3.83
CA PHE A 162 50.87 22.98 5.19
C PHE A 162 51.43 21.93 6.15
N THR A 163 52.32 22.34 7.05
CA THR A 163 52.80 21.49 8.14
C THR A 163 51.74 21.48 9.23
N VAL A 164 51.15 20.31 9.51
CA VAL A 164 50.35 20.12 10.71
C VAL A 164 51.25 19.54 11.78
N THR A 165 51.53 20.33 12.83
CA THR A 165 52.24 19.86 14.02
C THR A 165 51.20 19.30 14.98
N ASP A 166 51.29 18.00 15.27
CA ASP A 166 50.52 17.39 16.37
C ASP A 166 51.18 17.78 17.69
N THR A 167 50.46 18.46 18.57
CA THR A 167 50.97 18.93 19.88
C THR A 167 50.54 18.04 21.05
N VAL A 168 49.92 16.87 20.79
CA VAL A 168 49.62 15.91 21.85
C VAL A 168 50.82 14.94 22.00
N PRO A 169 51.39 14.78 23.21
CA PRO A 169 52.45 13.80 23.47
C PRO A 169 51.95 12.35 23.34
#